data_AF-A0A4W5JGW5-F1
#
_entry.id   AF-A0A4W5JGW5-F1
#
_cell.length_a   1.000
_cell.length_b   1.000
_cell.length_c   1.000
_cell.angle_alpha   90.00
_cell.angle_beta   90.00
_cell.angle_gamma   90.00
#
_symmetry.space_group_name_H-M   'P 1'
#
loop_
_entity.id
_entity.type
_entity.pdbx_description
1 polymer ?
#
loop_
_entity_poly.entity_id
_entity_poly.type
_entity_poly.pdbx_seq_one_letter_code
_entity_poly.pdbx_strand_id
1 'polypeptide(L)' 'FSPLVSGSKRFLSSTGADGTICFWQWDARTLKFGQGPGKFTERSRPGVQMICSSFSAGNHGHHLTLHYK' A
#
# COMPACT_ATOMS: atom_id res chain seq x y z
N PHE A 1 4.80 12.41 2.55
CA PHE A 1 6.06 12.47 1.80
C PHE A 1 7.11 11.74 2.62
N SER A 2 7.72 10.67 2.09
CA SER A 2 8.86 10.03 2.74
C SER A 2 9.98 9.89 1.70
N PRO A 3 11.08 10.64 1.84
CA PRO A 3 12.16 10.73 0.85
C PRO A 3 13.11 9.51 0.86
N LEU A 4 12.67 8.38 1.38
CA LEU A 4 13.49 7.17 1.43
C LEU A 4 13.45 6.45 0.08
N VAL A 5 14.45 6.75 -0.75
CA VAL A 5 14.72 5.99 -1.99
C VAL A 5 15.45 4.71 -1.61
N SER A 6 14.70 3.64 -1.34
CA SER A 6 15.26 2.29 -1.23
C SER A 6 15.49 1.72 -2.64
N GLY A 7 16.58 2.16 -3.29
CA GLY A 7 17.03 1.63 -4.59
C GLY A 7 15.97 1.73 -5.70
N SER A 8 15.86 0.68 -6.52
CA SER A 8 14.88 0.57 -7.63
C SER A 8 13.51 0.08 -7.19
N LYS A 9 13.35 -0.40 -5.96
CA LYS A 9 12.05 -0.89 -5.48
C LYS A 9 11.10 0.29 -5.30
N ARG A 10 9.90 0.14 -5.85
CA ARG A 10 8.79 1.08 -5.72
C ARG A 10 7.55 0.32 -5.29
N PHE A 11 6.66 1.04 -4.65
CA PHE A 11 5.44 0.48 -4.10
C PHE A 11 4.24 1.31 -4.53
N LEU A 12 3.13 0.63 -4.78
CA LEU A 12 1.85 1.24 -5.12
C LEU A 12 0.79 0.58 -4.24
N SER A 13 0.02 1.38 -3.52
CA SER A 13 -1.15 0.92 -2.76
C SER A 13 -2.42 1.40 -3.44
N SER A 14 -3.39 0.51 -3.60
CA SER A 14 -4.73 0.84 -4.08
C SER A 14 -5.78 0.37 -3.06
N THR A 15 -6.74 1.24 -2.74
CA THR A 15 -7.84 0.93 -1.81
C THR A 15 -9.10 0.62 -2.61
N GLY A 16 -9.72 -0.53 -2.33
CA GLY A 16 -11.01 -0.94 -2.87
C GLY A 16 -12.17 -0.44 -2.01
N ALA A 17 -13.34 -0.25 -2.63
CA ALA A 17 -14.56 0.17 -1.96
C ALA A 17 -15.09 -0.88 -0.94
N ASP A 18 -14.66 -2.13 -1.10
CA ASP A 18 -14.97 -3.29 -0.25
C ASP A 18 -14.06 -3.39 0.99
N GLY A 19 -13.21 -2.40 1.24
CA GLY A 19 -12.25 -2.43 2.34
C GLY A 19 -11.03 -3.30 2.06
N THR A 20 -10.77 -3.64 0.80
CA THR A 20 -9.52 -4.29 0.40
C THR A 20 -8.44 -3.27 0.09
N ILE A 21 -7.19 -3.67 0.28
CA ILE A 21 -6.00 -2.94 -0.13
C ILE A 21 -5.12 -3.89 -0.90
N CYS A 22 -4.78 -3.51 -2.12
CA CYS A 22 -3.79 -4.22 -2.91
C CYS A 22 -2.48 -3.44 -2.85
N PHE A 23 -1.44 -4.14 -2.43
CA PHE A 23 -0.10 -3.60 -2.32
C PHE A 23 0.79 -4.21 -3.39
N TRP A 24 1.25 -3.37 -4.31
CA TRP A 24 2.05 -3.76 -5.45
C TRP A 24 3.48 -3.31 -5.25
N GLN A 25 4.42 -4.24 -5.31
CA GLN A 25 5.83 -3.91 -5.47
C GLN A 25 6.19 -4.00 -6.94
N TRP A 26 6.90 -3.00 -7.44
CA TRP A 26 7.46 -3.00 -8.78
C TRP A 26 8.90 -2.50 -8.76
N ASP A 27 9.68 -2.93 -9.73
CA ASP A 27 11.05 -2.47 -9.93
C ASP A 27 11.07 -1.34 -10.97
N ALA A 28 11.54 -0.16 -10.56
CA ALA A 28 11.56 1.04 -11.41
C ALA A 28 12.57 0.99 -12.56
N ARG A 29 13.54 0.07 -12.53
CA ARG A 29 14.52 -0.10 -13.63
C ARG A 29 13.98 -1.02 -14.70
N THR A 30 13.30 -2.08 -14.31
CA THR A 30 12.76 -3.10 -15.23
C THR A 30 11.29 -2.87 -15.56
N LEU A 31 10.60 -1.99 -14.83
CA LEU A 31 9.17 -1.72 -14.89
C LEU A 31 8.30 -2.95 -14.65
N LYS A 32 8.86 -3.99 -14.00
CA LYS A 32 8.16 -5.26 -13.75
C LYS A 32 7.55 -5.25 -12.35
N PHE A 33 6.31 -5.72 -12.26
CA PHE A 33 5.68 -6.06 -10.99
C PHE A 33 6.26 -7.36 -10.43
N GLY A 34 6.29 -7.49 -9.10
CA GLY A 34 6.63 -8.73 -8.42
C GLY A 34 5.60 -9.85 -8.67
N GLN A 35 5.75 -10.97 -7.97
CA GLN A 35 4.93 -12.20 -8.05
C GLN A 35 3.46 -12.03 -7.56
N GLY A 36 2.85 -10.87 -7.78
CA GLY A 36 1.47 -10.54 -7.41
C GLY A 36 1.38 -9.49 -6.28
N PRO A 37 0.20 -8.88 -6.12
CA PRO A 37 -0.02 -7.93 -5.04
C PRO A 37 -0.17 -8.65 -3.71
N GLY A 38 0.38 -8.06 -2.66
CA GLY A 38 -0.06 -8.37 -1.30
C GLY A 38 -1.48 -7.85 -1.14
N LYS A 39 -2.47 -8.75 -1.02
CA LYS A 39 -3.85 -8.34 -0.72
C LYS A 39 -4.06 -8.33 0.78
N PHE A 40 -4.39 -7.17 1.30
CA PHE A 40 -4.82 -6.99 2.67
C PHE A 40 -6.32 -6.68 2.67
N THR A 41 -7.12 -7.55 3.27
CA THR A 41 -8.54 -7.30 3.47
C THR A 41 -8.74 -6.89 4.91
N GLU A 42 -9.08 -5.62 5.13
CA GLU A 42 -9.48 -5.20 6.47
C GLU A 42 -10.82 -5.84 6.80
N ARG A 43 -11.00 -6.29 8.05
CA ARG A 43 -12.31 -6.73 8.51
C ARG A 43 -13.21 -5.49 8.65
N SER A 44 -13.92 -5.16 7.56
CA SER A 44 -14.95 -4.14 7.53
C SER A 44 -15.89 -4.32 8.73
N ARG A 45 -15.94 -3.32 9.61
CA ARG A 45 -16.88 -3.28 10.74
C ARG A 45 -18.14 -2.53 10.30
N PRO A 46 -19.34 -2.90 10.76
CA PRO A 46 -20.56 -2.17 10.44
C PRO A 46 -20.41 -0.67 10.75
N GLY A 47 -20.70 0.17 9.76
CA GLY A 47 -20.64 1.64 9.89
C GLY A 47 -19.27 2.27 9.66
N VAL A 48 -18.24 1.52 9.28
CA VAL A 48 -16.88 2.04 9.04
C VAL A 48 -16.47 1.78 7.59
N GLN A 49 -16.12 2.83 6.86
CA GLN A 49 -15.70 2.73 5.45
C GLN A 49 -14.26 3.24 5.28
N MET A 50 -13.39 2.44 4.65
CA MET A 50 -12.08 2.96 4.23
C MET A 50 -12.25 3.98 3.11
N ILE A 51 -11.61 5.14 3.27
CA ILE A 51 -11.67 6.24 2.31
C ILE A 51 -10.37 6.35 1.50
N CYS A 52 -9.22 6.17 2.15
CA CYS A 52 -7.92 6.23 1.51
C CYS A 52 -6.87 5.52 2.36
N SER A 53 -5.74 5.18 1.73
CA SER A 53 -4.56 4.65 2.39
C SER A 53 -3.36 5.53 2.07
N SER A 54 -2.43 5.62 3.02
CA SER A 54 -1.16 6.33 2.86
C SER A 54 -0.02 5.37 3.16
N PHE A 55 0.98 5.34 2.29
CA PHE A 55 2.14 4.48 2.42
C PHE A 55 3.43 5.30 2.54
N SER A 56 4.28 4.91 3.49
CA SER A 56 5.60 5.50 3.66
C SER A 56 6.66 4.41 3.87
N ALA A 57 7.80 4.56 3.20
CA ALA A 57 9.00 3.82 3.53
C ALA A 57 9.82 4.64 4.54
N GLY A 58 10.06 4.09 5.73
CA GLY A 58 10.91 4.65 6.77
C GLY A 58 12.23 3.88 6.91
N ASN A 59 13.20 4.45 7.63
CA ASN A 59 14.49 3.80 7.92
C ASN A 59 14.32 2.46 8.70
N HIS A 60 13.26 2.34 9.50
CA HIS A 60 13.00 1.19 10.37
C HIS A 60 11.89 0.27 9.84
N GLY A 61 11.45 0.45 8.59
CA GLY A 61 10.43 -0.39 7.97
C GLY A 61 9.43 0.38 7.13
N HIS A 62 8.46 -0.35 6.59
CA HIS A 62 7.37 0.20 5.79
C HIS A 62 6.15 0.43 6.67
N HIS A 63 5.55 1.61 6.58
CA HIS A 63 4.37 1.99 7.36
C HIS A 63 3.20 2.29 6.42
N LEU A 64 2.12 1.52 6.59
CA LEU A 64 0.85 1.69 5.88
C LEU A 64 -0.18 2.23 6.87
N THR A 65 -0.74 3.40 6.59
CA THR A 65 -1.78 4.04 7.40
C THR A 65 -3.11 4.00 6.65
N LEU A 66 -4.16 3.55 7.34
CA LEU A 66 -5.50 3.38 6.79
C LEU A 66 -6.42 4.47 7.37
N HIS A 67 -7.11 5.20 6.49
CA HIS A 67 -8.04 6.24 6.88
C HIS A 67 -9.47 5.75 6.67
N TYR A 68 -10.30 5.97 7.67
CA TYR A 68 -11.69 5.53 7.72
C TYR A 68 -12.63 6.72 7.95
N LYS A 69 -13.87 6.55 7.50
CA LYS A 69 -15.02 7.39 7.85
C LYS A 69 -16.01 6.58 8.67
#